data_AF-A0A0L0ULE3-F1
#
_entry.id   AF-A0A0L0ULE3-F1
#
_cell.length_a   1.000
_cell.length_b   1.000
_cell.length_c   1.000
_cell.angle_alpha   90.00
_cell.angle_beta   90.00
_cell.angle_gamma   90.00
#
_symmetry.space_group_name_H-M   'P 1'
#
loop_
_entity.id
_entity.type
_entity.pdbx_description
1 polymer ?
#
loop_
_entity_poly.entity_id
_entity_poly.type
_entity_poly.pdbx_seq_one_letter_code
_entity_poly.pdbx_strand_id
1 'polypeptide(L)'
;MQKRWDQRGSGTRVQATYKKQMNTKMSLLKKKWTSYNNRATAFNTEFSPQVELGTPAFEEVKALGIDNLFWNVGRLDHPSEPWAVDPSTQEGIQAYLIVSHCQDELHRIAREARQAVKWAIDKSQKIEQLHELLQT
;
A
#
# COMPACT_ATOMS: atom_id res chain seq x y z
N MET A 1 -37.74 -25.72 17.73
CA MET A 1 -36.88 -25.26 16.60
C MET A 1 -37.76 -24.49 15.63
N GLN A 2 -37.68 -23.15 15.60
CA GLN A 2 -38.37 -22.34 14.60
C GLN A 2 -37.52 -21.14 14.20
N LYS A 3 -37.55 -20.91 12.89
CA LYS A 3 -36.57 -20.26 12.03
C LYS A 3 -36.62 -18.73 12.19
N ARG A 4 -35.51 -18.13 12.64
CA ARG A 4 -35.36 -16.68 12.88
C ARG A 4 -35.05 -15.92 11.59
N TRP A 5 -35.96 -15.97 10.61
CA TRP A 5 -35.75 -15.37 9.28
C TRP A 5 -36.31 -13.96 9.09
N ASP A 6 -36.96 -13.35 10.07
CA ASP A 6 -37.44 -11.96 9.93
C ASP A 6 -37.21 -11.13 11.20
N GLN A 7 -36.03 -10.51 11.28
CA GLN A 7 -35.88 -9.29 12.08
C GLN A 7 -36.06 -8.10 11.15
N ARG A 8 -37.14 -7.33 11.34
CA ARG A 8 -37.55 -6.13 10.57
C ARG A 8 -36.50 -5.01 10.41
N GLY A 9 -35.26 -5.20 10.84
CA GLY A 9 -34.13 -4.27 10.68
C GLY A 9 -32.90 -4.84 9.95
N SER A 10 -32.92 -6.13 9.57
CA SER A 10 -31.78 -6.76 8.88
C SER A 10 -31.53 -6.13 7.51
N GLY A 11 -32.57 -5.83 6.73
CA GLY A 11 -32.47 -5.18 5.43
C GLY A 11 -31.85 -3.78 5.50
N THR A 12 -32.31 -2.93 6.43
CA THR A 12 -31.81 -1.57 6.64
C THR A 12 -30.34 -1.58 7.09
N ARG A 13 -29.97 -2.52 7.96
CA ARG A 13 -28.59 -2.64 8.43
C ARG A 13 -27.64 -3.09 7.31
N VAL A 14 -28.06 -4.04 6.49
CA VAL A 14 -27.31 -4.50 5.31
C VAL A 14 -27.16 -3.36 4.29
N GLN A 15 -28.22 -2.61 4.00
CA GLN A 15 -28.15 -1.43 3.11
C GLN A 15 -27.20 -0.35 3.65
N ALA A 16 -27.24 -0.05 4.95
CA ALA A 16 -26.33 0.91 5.58
C ALA A 16 -24.87 0.47 5.47
N THR A 17 -24.59 -0.83 5.65
CA THR A 17 -23.24 -1.39 5.49
C THR A 17 -22.76 -1.28 4.03
N TYR A 18 -23.60 -1.61 3.05
CA TYR A 18 -23.24 -1.44 1.63
C TYR A 18 -22.96 0.01 1.28
N LYS A 19 -23.82 0.94 1.72
CA LYS A 19 -23.60 2.39 1.50
C LYS A 19 -22.30 2.87 2.12
N LYS A 20 -21.99 2.43 3.35
CA LYS A 20 -20.71 2.73 4.01
C LYS A 20 -19.53 2.22 3.18
N GLN A 21 -19.59 0.96 2.75
CA GLN A 21 -18.53 0.35 1.95
C GLN A 21 -18.34 1.08 0.61
N MET A 22 -19.43 1.44 -0.09
CA MET A 22 -19.38 2.21 -1.32
C MET A 22 -18.74 3.58 -1.10
N ASN A 23 -19.12 4.30 -0.04
CA ASN A 23 -18.53 5.61 0.28
C ASN A 23 -17.03 5.50 0.58
N THR A 24 -16.61 4.47 1.33
CA THR A 24 -15.19 4.23 1.62
C THR A 24 -14.42 3.94 0.33
N LYS A 25 -14.95 3.08 -0.55
CA LYS A 25 -14.33 2.77 -1.84
C LYS A 25 -14.24 4.01 -2.74
N MET A 26 -15.29 4.82 -2.82
CA MET A 26 -15.28 6.06 -3.59
C MET A 26 -14.28 7.09 -3.06
N SER A 27 -14.16 7.22 -1.74
CA SER A 27 -13.14 8.09 -1.13
C SER A 27 -11.74 7.60 -1.46
N LEU A 28 -11.50 6.30 -1.41
CA LEU A 28 -10.21 5.71 -1.76
C LEU A 28 -9.88 5.92 -3.25
N LEU A 29 -10.86 5.72 -4.13
CA LEU A 29 -10.73 5.97 -5.56
C LEU A 29 -10.35 7.43 -5.83
N LYS A 30 -11.03 8.39 -5.20
CA LYS A 30 -10.71 9.82 -5.32
C LYS A 30 -9.29 10.13 -4.88
N LYS A 31 -8.86 9.59 -3.73
CA LYS A 31 -7.48 9.77 -3.25
C LYS A 31 -6.45 9.23 -4.24
N LYS A 32 -6.69 8.04 -4.79
CA LYS A 32 -5.79 7.41 -5.77
C LYS A 32 -5.76 8.18 -7.09
N TRP A 33 -6.92 8.60 -7.59
CA TRP A 33 -7.02 9.46 -8.77
C TRP A 33 -6.25 10.77 -8.58
N THR A 34 -6.44 11.47 -7.45
CA THR A 34 -5.69 12.71 -7.16
C THR A 34 -4.19 12.47 -7.14
N SER A 35 -3.74 11.39 -6.49
CA SER A 35 -2.32 11.04 -6.47
C SER A 35 -1.76 10.73 -7.87
N TYR A 36 -2.52 10.04 -8.71
CA TYR A 36 -2.14 9.78 -10.10
C TYR A 36 -2.06 11.08 -10.89
N ASN A 37 -3.14 11.87 -10.86
CA ASN A 37 -3.24 13.10 -11.65
C ASN A 37 -2.12 14.08 -11.32
N ASN A 38 -1.83 14.29 -10.03
CA ASN A 38 -0.73 15.15 -9.60
C ASN A 38 0.63 14.67 -10.16
N ARG A 39 0.88 13.36 -10.16
CA ARG A 39 2.13 12.80 -10.67
C ARG A 39 2.22 12.87 -12.19
N ALA A 40 1.13 12.53 -12.89
CA ALA A 40 1.04 12.60 -14.34
C ALA A 40 1.25 14.04 -14.84
N THR A 41 0.58 15.01 -14.20
CA THR A 41 0.78 16.43 -14.52
C THR A 41 2.21 16.90 -14.24
N ALA A 42 2.78 16.54 -13.09
CA ALA A 42 4.16 16.90 -12.75
C ALA A 42 5.15 16.31 -13.78
N PHE A 43 4.99 15.04 -14.13
CA PHE A 43 5.81 14.36 -15.14
C PHE A 43 5.73 15.04 -16.51
N ASN A 44 4.51 15.30 -17.00
CA ASN A 44 4.31 15.96 -18.29
C ASN A 44 4.96 17.35 -18.31
N THR A 45 4.89 18.08 -17.19
CA THR A 45 5.44 19.44 -17.06
C THR A 45 6.98 19.44 -16.98
N GLU A 46 7.56 18.53 -16.20
CA GLU A 46 9.00 18.52 -15.90
C GLU A 46 9.82 17.90 -17.03
N PHE A 47 9.32 16.83 -17.65
CA PHE A 47 10.10 16.03 -18.60
C PHE A 47 9.71 16.25 -20.07
N SER A 48 8.59 16.95 -20.35
CA SER A 48 8.08 17.17 -21.71
C SER A 48 8.17 15.92 -22.60
N PRO A 49 7.56 14.79 -22.17
CA PRO A 49 7.70 13.51 -22.85
C PRO A 49 7.12 13.57 -24.26
N GLN A 50 7.64 12.75 -25.18
CA GLN A 50 7.11 12.65 -26.54
C GLN A 50 5.63 12.22 -26.57
N VAL A 51 5.21 11.42 -25.58
CA VAL A 51 3.82 11.04 -25.35
C VAL A 51 3.43 11.43 -23.93
N GLU A 52 2.47 12.35 -23.79
CA GLU A 52 1.97 12.79 -22.50
C GLU A 52 1.15 11.69 -21.81
N LEU A 53 1.29 11.60 -20.49
CA LEU A 53 0.41 10.78 -19.66
C LEU A 53 -0.99 11.40 -19.62
N GLY A 54 -2.02 10.60 -19.87
CA GLY A 54 -3.41 11.08 -19.84
C GLY A 54 -3.83 11.52 -18.43
N THR A 55 -4.44 12.70 -18.32
CA THR A 55 -4.95 13.29 -17.06
C THR A 55 -6.49 13.43 -17.11
N PRO A 56 -7.24 12.31 -17.14
CA PRO A 56 -8.70 12.35 -17.24
C PRO A 56 -9.34 12.91 -15.97
N ALA A 57 -10.51 13.53 -16.12
CA ALA A 57 -11.30 14.03 -15.01
C ALA A 57 -11.80 12.86 -14.12
N PHE A 58 -12.08 13.16 -12.85
CA PHE A 58 -12.50 12.12 -11.91
C PHE A 58 -13.77 11.36 -12.34
N GLU A 59 -14.75 12.06 -12.92
CA GLU A 59 -15.98 11.42 -13.39
C GLU A 59 -15.75 10.52 -14.61
N GLU A 60 -14.78 10.85 -15.47
CA GLU A 60 -14.38 9.99 -16.59
C GLU A 60 -13.77 8.69 -16.08
N VAL A 61 -12.85 8.78 -15.11
CA VAL A 61 -12.22 7.61 -14.48
C VAL A 61 -13.24 6.70 -13.81
N LYS A 62 -14.25 7.29 -13.17
CA LYS A 62 -15.34 6.54 -12.53
C LYS A 62 -16.23 5.80 -13.53
N ALA A 63 -16.33 6.30 -14.76
CA ALA A 63 -17.09 5.68 -15.84
C ALA A 63 -16.30 4.58 -16.58
N LEU A 64 -14.98 4.45 -16.34
CA LEU A 64 -14.17 3.42 -16.98
C LEU A 64 -14.59 2.02 -16.54
N GLY A 65 -14.74 1.14 -17.52
CA GLY A 65 -14.90 -0.30 -17.29
C GLY A 65 -13.67 -0.89 -16.59
N ILE A 66 -13.85 -2.01 -15.89
CA ILE A 66 -12.77 -2.69 -15.14
C ILE A 66 -11.66 -3.24 -16.04
N ASP A 67 -12.02 -3.52 -17.29
CA ASP A 67 -11.18 -3.99 -18.38
C ASP A 67 -10.39 -2.86 -19.07
N ASN A 68 -10.69 -1.60 -18.74
CA ASN A 68 -10.01 -0.47 -19.34
C ASN A 68 -8.51 -0.50 -19.03
N LEU A 69 -7.69 -0.19 -20.05
CA LEU A 69 -6.24 -0.19 -19.94
C LEU A 69 -5.74 0.77 -18.86
N PHE A 70 -6.50 1.79 -18.45
CA PHE A 70 -6.17 2.64 -17.30
C PHE A 70 -5.96 1.85 -15.99
N TRP A 71 -6.75 0.78 -15.77
CA TRP A 71 -6.64 -0.06 -14.57
C TRP A 71 -5.57 -1.12 -14.67
N ASN A 72 -5.21 -1.49 -15.89
CA ASN A 72 -4.04 -2.30 -16.12
C ASN A 72 -2.84 -1.37 -16.07
N VAL A 73 -1.90 -1.65 -15.18
CA VAL A 73 -0.53 -1.24 -15.47
C VAL A 73 -0.18 -2.02 -16.73
N GLY A 74 -0.40 -1.42 -17.91
CA GLY A 74 0.01 -2.03 -19.17
C GLY A 74 1.42 -2.56 -18.96
N ARG A 75 1.73 -3.74 -19.53
CA ARG A 75 3.09 -4.32 -19.49
C ARG A 75 4.04 -3.14 -19.55
N LEU A 76 4.81 -2.90 -18.48
CA LEU A 76 5.85 -1.87 -18.41
C LEU A 76 6.99 -2.29 -19.36
N ASP A 77 6.64 -2.79 -20.52
CA ASP A 77 7.50 -3.14 -21.60
C ASP A 77 7.55 -1.85 -22.38
N HIS A 78 8.39 -0.95 -21.88
CA HIS A 78 8.95 0.08 -22.73
C HIS A 78 10.33 -0.43 -23.16
N PRO A 79 10.40 -1.43 -24.06
CA PRO A 79 11.65 -2.12 -24.40
C PRO A 79 12.67 -1.20 -25.07
N SER A 80 12.29 0.04 -25.41
CA SER A 80 13.14 1.06 -25.99
C SER A 80 13.61 2.12 -25.00
N GLU A 81 13.08 2.14 -23.77
CA GLU A 81 13.47 3.16 -22.78
C GLU A 81 14.87 2.91 -22.22
N PRO A 82 15.61 3.95 -21.81
CA PRO A 82 16.97 3.80 -21.31
C PRO A 82 17.07 2.82 -20.14
N TRP A 83 16.12 2.83 -19.20
CA TRP A 83 16.11 1.88 -18.08
C TRP A 83 15.86 0.42 -18.51
N ALA A 84 15.34 0.18 -19.71
CA ALA A 84 15.11 -1.16 -20.27
C ALA A 84 16.27 -1.67 -21.13
N VAL A 85 17.06 -0.77 -21.73
CA VAL A 85 18.10 -1.13 -22.72
C VAL A 85 19.51 -0.77 -22.27
N ASP A 86 19.71 0.42 -21.67
CA ASP A 86 21.04 0.92 -21.33
C ASP A 86 21.58 0.25 -20.06
N PRO A 87 22.70 -0.51 -20.13
CA PRO A 87 23.26 -1.20 -18.97
C PRO A 87 23.65 -0.24 -17.85
N SER A 88 24.16 0.96 -18.19
CA SER A 88 24.61 1.93 -17.18
C SER A 88 23.44 2.44 -16.34
N THR A 89 22.32 2.75 -16.99
CA THR A 89 21.07 3.14 -16.34
C THR A 89 20.53 2.01 -15.46
N GLN A 90 20.58 0.76 -15.95
CA GLN A 90 20.15 -0.41 -15.17
C GLN A 90 21.01 -0.63 -13.93
N GLU A 91 22.33 -0.59 -14.08
CA GLU A 91 23.28 -0.70 -12.97
C GLU A 91 23.06 0.41 -11.94
N GLY A 92 22.84 1.64 -12.39
CA GLY A 92 22.50 2.77 -11.52
C GLY A 92 21.22 2.56 -10.71
N ILE A 93 20.15 2.07 -11.37
CA ILE A 93 18.88 1.72 -10.70
C ILE A 93 19.11 0.61 -9.67
N GLN A 94 19.85 -0.44 -10.03
CA GLN A 94 20.14 -1.55 -9.10
C GLN A 94 20.96 -1.08 -7.90
N ALA A 95 22.00 -0.27 -8.12
CA ALA A 95 22.82 0.29 -7.06
C ALA A 95 21.97 1.14 -6.09
N TYR A 96 21.10 2.00 -6.62
CA TYR A 96 20.18 2.79 -5.81
C TYR A 96 19.23 1.90 -4.98
N LEU A 97 18.62 0.88 -5.60
CA LEU A 97 17.73 -0.06 -4.92
C LEU A 97 18.46 -0.83 -3.81
N ILE A 98 19.69 -1.29 -4.07
CA ILE A 98 20.52 -1.95 -3.06
C ILE A 98 20.74 -1.04 -1.86
N VAL A 99 21.10 0.22 -2.07
CA VAL A 99 21.31 1.18 -0.98
C VAL A 99 20.02 1.40 -0.19
N SER A 100 18.88 1.59 -0.87
CA SER A 100 17.58 1.75 -0.21
C SER A 100 17.21 0.52 0.61
N HIS A 101 17.36 -0.68 0.05
CA HIS A 101 17.06 -1.93 0.74
C HIS A 101 17.98 -2.15 1.94
N CYS A 102 19.27 -1.85 1.82
CA CYS A 102 20.21 -1.90 2.95
C CYS A 102 19.76 -0.98 4.09
N GLN A 103 19.30 0.24 3.78
CA GLN A 103 18.80 1.16 4.80
C GLN A 103 17.54 0.63 5.50
N ASP A 104 16.60 0.08 4.73
CA ASP A 104 15.38 -0.52 5.27
C ASP A 104 15.68 -1.74 6.15
N GLU A 105 16.65 -2.57 5.74
CA GLU A 105 17.07 -3.73 6.51
C GLU A 105 17.76 -3.32 7.82
N LEU A 106 18.58 -2.26 7.81
CA LEU A 106 19.14 -1.70 9.03
C LEU A 106 18.03 -1.23 10.00
N HIS A 107 16.99 -0.55 9.49
CA HIS A 107 15.86 -0.16 10.31
C HIS A 107 15.11 -1.36 10.90
N ARG A 108 14.96 -2.43 10.10
CA ARG A 108 14.32 -3.67 10.54
C ARG A 108 15.13 -4.36 11.64
N ILE A 109 16.43 -4.59 11.41
CA ILE A 109 17.34 -5.19 12.40
C ILE A 109 17.33 -4.37 13.70
N ALA A 110 17.40 -3.05 13.62
CA ALA A 110 17.35 -2.18 14.80
C ALA A 110 16.04 -2.34 15.58
N ARG A 111 14.90 -2.52 14.90
CA ARG A 111 13.61 -2.79 15.55
C ARG A 111 13.59 -4.16 16.23
N GLU A 112 14.09 -5.18 15.55
CA GLU A 112 14.16 -6.55 16.07
C GLU A 112 15.09 -6.63 17.29
N ALA A 113 16.25 -5.96 17.26
CA ALA A 113 17.18 -5.88 18.38
C ALA A 113 16.54 -5.23 19.62
N ARG A 114 15.85 -4.08 19.44
CA ARG A 114 15.11 -3.44 20.54
C ARG A 114 14.04 -4.35 21.12
N GLN A 115 13.33 -5.09 20.27
CA GLN A 115 12.30 -6.02 20.70
C GLN A 115 12.88 -7.20 21.49
N ALA A 116 14.02 -7.74 21.06
CA ALA A 116 14.73 -8.82 21.75
C ALA A 116 15.20 -8.38 23.15
N VAL A 117 15.78 -7.18 23.27
CA VAL A 117 16.18 -6.61 24.58
C VAL A 117 14.97 -6.45 25.49
N LYS A 118 13.86 -5.91 24.96
CA LYS A 118 12.61 -5.75 25.74
C LYS A 118 12.09 -7.10 26.25
N TRP A 119 12.12 -8.13 25.42
CA TRP A 119 11.74 -9.48 25.82
C TRP A 119 12.68 -10.07 26.87
N ALA A 120 13.99 -9.83 26.76
CA ALA A 120 14.96 -10.30 27.75
C ALA A 120 14.70 -9.68 29.13
N ILE A 121 14.42 -8.38 29.19
CA ILE A 121 14.08 -7.68 30.44
C ILE A 121 12.80 -8.25 31.06
N ASP A 122 11.72 -8.37 30.26
CA ASP A 122 10.45 -8.96 30.72
C ASP A 122 10.63 -10.41 31.22
N LYS A 123 11.50 -11.18 30.58
CA LYS A 123 11.81 -12.55 31.00
C LYS A 123 12.61 -12.58 32.31
N SER A 124 13.58 -11.68 32.50
CA SER A 124 14.34 -11.57 33.76
C SER A 124 13.41 -11.29 34.93
N GLN A 125 12.53 -10.30 34.78
CA GLN A 125 11.56 -9.92 35.81
C GLN A 125 10.65 -11.10 36.21
N LYS A 126 10.20 -11.90 35.24
CA LYS A 126 9.40 -13.09 35.52
C LYS A 126 10.18 -14.17 36.28
N ILE A 127 11.47 -14.34 35.99
CA ILE A 127 12.31 -15.30 36.71
C ILE A 127 12.55 -14.83 38.15
N GLU A 128 12.82 -13.54 38.34
CA GLU A 128 12.96 -12.93 39.68
C GLU A 128 11.70 -13.14 40.52
N GLN A 129 10.52 -12.85 39.95
CA GLN A 129 9.24 -13.10 40.63
C GLN A 129 9.03 -14.58 41.00
N LEU A 130 9.37 -15.51 40.11
CA LEU A 130 9.29 -16.94 40.40
C LEU A 130 10.25 -17.36 41.51
N HIS A 131 11.46 -16.79 41.52
CA HIS A 131 12.45 -17.05 42.56
C HIS A 131 11.95 -16.57 43.93
N GLU A 132 11.40 -15.37 44.02
CA GLU A 132 10.80 -14.84 45.26
C GLU A 132 9.68 -15.74 45.78
N LEU A 133 8.79 -16.22 44.90
CA LEU A 133 7.68 -17.12 45.26
C LEU A 133 8.14 -18.49 45.77
N LEU A 134 9.32 -18.96 45.35
CA LEU A 134 9.89 -20.24 45.79
C LEU A 134 10.65 -20.12 47.11
N GLN A 135 10.96 -18.90 47.57
CA GLN A 135 11.63 -18.64 48.85
C GLN A 135 10.67 -18.45 50.02
N THR A 136 9.39 -18.19 49.76
CA THR A 136 8.28 -18.17 50.73
C THR A 136 7.68 -19.55 50.93
#